data_AF-A0A0X7ACA2-F1
#
_entry.id   AF-A0A0X7ACA2-F1
#
_cell.length_a   1.000
_cell.length_b   1.000
_cell.length_c   1.000
_cell.angle_alpha   90.00
_cell.angle_beta   90.00
_cell.angle_gamma   90.00
#
_symmetry.space_group_name_H-M   'P 1'
#
loop_
_entity.id
_entity.type
_entity.pdbx_description
1 polymer ?
#
loop_
_entity_poly.entity_id
_entity_poly.type
_entity_poly.pdbx_seq_one_letter_code
_entity_poly.pdbx_strand_id
1 'polypeptide(L)'
;MANMEAQTAGTGRQRVSNRSILVLCLVFFCAMIGMAYAAVPLYTLFCRVTGYNGTTQRVEQYSDVILDKTINVTFDANTSNGLNWDFQPVDKKVTPKIGETVQVTFKATNRSPVATTGTAVFNVTPMEAGAYFNKVECFCFTETTLQPGETLEMPVVFFVDPDIATARETKSIHTLTLSYTFYPAKTEKPVASLPVKTSSGESKL
;
A
#
# COMPACT_ATOMS: atom_id res chain seq x y z
N MET A 1 -58.60 -29.01 -39.43
CA MET A 1 -58.86 -27.64 -39.93
C MET A 1 -58.63 -26.67 -38.78
N ALA A 2 -57.52 -25.95 -38.81
CA ALA A 2 -57.35 -24.58 -38.30
C ALA A 2 -55.90 -24.17 -38.63
N ASN A 3 -55.77 -23.17 -39.49
CA ASN A 3 -54.54 -22.77 -40.15
C ASN A 3 -53.57 -22.08 -39.19
N MET A 4 -52.29 -22.34 -39.44
CA MET A 4 -51.11 -21.73 -38.84
C MET A 4 -50.70 -20.57 -39.74
N GLU A 5 -50.92 -19.33 -39.32
CA GLU A 5 -50.31 -18.15 -39.94
C GLU A 5 -49.19 -17.63 -39.04
N ALA A 6 -47.96 -17.87 -39.49
CA ALA A 6 -46.75 -17.27 -38.95
C ALA A 6 -46.64 -15.83 -39.47
N GLN A 7 -46.54 -14.86 -38.57
CA GLN A 7 -46.09 -13.51 -38.91
C GLN A 7 -44.59 -13.38 -38.61
N THR A 8 -43.81 -13.43 -39.68
CA THR A 8 -42.39 -13.09 -39.75
C THR A 8 -42.21 -11.58 -39.58
N ALA A 9 -41.72 -11.14 -38.43
CA ALA A 9 -41.27 -9.76 -38.24
C ALA A 9 -39.93 -9.56 -38.96
N GLY A 10 -39.94 -8.82 -40.07
CA GLY A 10 -38.75 -8.52 -40.87
C GLY A 10 -37.78 -7.62 -40.12
N THR A 11 -36.57 -8.12 -39.87
CA THR A 11 -35.44 -7.31 -39.41
C THR A 11 -34.93 -6.47 -40.58
N GLY A 12 -35.41 -5.22 -40.68
CA GLY A 12 -34.89 -4.24 -41.61
C GLY A 12 -33.40 -3.97 -41.34
N ARG A 13 -32.53 -4.38 -42.26
CA ARG A 13 -31.08 -4.10 -42.19
C ARG A 13 -30.85 -2.61 -42.49
N GLN A 14 -30.90 -1.77 -41.46
CA GLN A 14 -30.51 -0.37 -41.58
C GLN A 14 -29.03 -0.29 -42.01
N ARG A 15 -28.74 0.37 -43.14
CA ARG A 15 -27.37 0.67 -43.57
C ARG A 15 -26.79 1.69 -42.60
N VAL A 16 -26.13 1.22 -41.55
CA VAL A 16 -25.35 2.06 -40.64
C VAL A 16 -24.22 2.70 -41.46
N SER A 17 -24.12 4.03 -41.45
CA SER A 17 -23.07 4.71 -42.20
C SER A 17 -21.69 4.42 -41.57
N ASN A 18 -20.63 4.37 -42.38
CA ASN A 18 -19.27 4.18 -41.86
C ASN A 18 -18.89 5.24 -40.82
N ARG A 19 -19.48 6.46 -40.89
CA ARG A 19 -19.31 7.51 -39.87
C ARG A 19 -19.94 7.12 -38.53
N SER A 20 -21.11 6.49 -38.55
CA SER A 20 -21.81 6.02 -37.35
C SER A 20 -21.02 4.92 -36.64
N ILE A 21 -20.42 4.00 -37.39
CA ILE A 21 -19.54 2.95 -36.85
C ILE A 21 -18.26 3.58 -36.26
N LEU A 22 -17.66 4.55 -36.96
CA LEU A 22 -16.44 5.21 -36.50
C LEU A 22 -16.67 6.00 -35.19
N VAL A 23 -17.80 6.72 -35.07
CA VAL A 23 -18.18 7.40 -33.82
C VAL A 23 -18.41 6.40 -32.70
N LEU A 24 -19.10 5.29 -32.97
CA LEU A 24 -19.34 4.25 -31.95
C LEU A 24 -18.03 3.64 -31.43
N CYS A 25 -17.09 3.31 -32.32
CA CYS A 25 -15.78 2.78 -31.95
C CYS A 25 -14.98 3.79 -31.11
N LEU A 26 -15.02 5.08 -31.46
CA LEU A 26 -14.35 6.14 -30.70
C LEU A 26 -14.95 6.29 -29.30
N VAL A 27 -16.28 6.29 -29.17
CA VAL A 27 -16.96 6.36 -27.87
C VAL A 27 -16.61 5.15 -27.01
N PHE A 28 -16.62 3.95 -27.58
CA PHE A 28 -16.26 2.72 -26.86
C PHE A 28 -14.81 2.74 -26.37
N PHE A 29 -13.87 3.18 -27.22
CA PHE A 29 -12.47 3.30 -26.87
C PHE A 29 -12.25 4.31 -25.74
N CYS A 30 -12.85 5.50 -25.84
CA CYS A 30 -12.78 6.51 -24.78
C CYS A 30 -13.43 6.03 -23.48
N ALA A 31 -14.54 5.29 -23.56
CA ALA A 31 -15.20 4.71 -22.39
C ALA A 31 -14.33 3.65 -21.69
N MET A 32 -13.65 2.78 -22.44
CA MET A 32 -12.72 1.80 -21.88
C MET A 32 -11.55 2.47 -21.15
N ILE A 33 -10.96 3.51 -21.74
CA ILE A 33 -9.88 4.28 -21.11
C ILE A 33 -10.39 5.01 -19.86
N GLY A 34 -11.57 5.64 -19.95
CA GLY A 34 -12.20 6.32 -18.81
C GLY A 34 -12.47 5.36 -17.65
N MET A 35 -12.95 4.15 -17.93
CA MET A 35 -13.20 3.13 -16.91
C MET A 35 -11.90 2.61 -16.29
N ALA A 36 -10.85 2.38 -17.09
CA ALA A 36 -9.54 1.97 -16.58
C ALA A 36 -8.94 3.02 -15.64
N TYR A 37 -9.04 4.30 -15.98
CA TYR A 37 -8.53 5.39 -15.15
C TYR A 37 -9.39 5.63 -13.90
N ALA A 38 -10.70 5.39 -13.98
CA ALA A 38 -11.63 5.51 -12.84
C ALA A 38 -11.57 4.32 -11.87
N ALA A 39 -11.14 3.13 -12.31
CA ALA A 39 -11.08 1.94 -11.48
C ALA A 39 -10.13 2.11 -10.28
N VAL A 40 -8.98 2.76 -10.48
CA VAL A 40 -7.99 3.00 -9.42
C VAL A 40 -8.55 3.86 -8.27
N PRO A 41 -9.05 5.10 -8.50
CA PRO A 41 -9.59 5.93 -7.42
C PRO A 41 -10.84 5.33 -6.79
N LEU A 42 -11.66 4.58 -7.55
CA LEU A 42 -12.84 3.91 -7.00
C LEU A 42 -12.43 2.74 -6.08
N TYR A 43 -11.40 1.98 -6.46
CA TYR A 43 -10.85 0.92 -5.63
C TYR A 43 -10.17 1.47 -4.37
N THR A 44 -9.40 2.56 -4.48
CA THR A 44 -8.78 3.19 -3.30
C THR A 44 -9.83 3.76 -2.35
N LEU A 45 -10.90 4.37 -2.87
CA LEU A 45 -12.03 4.83 -2.06
C LEU A 45 -12.73 3.66 -1.37
N PHE A 46 -12.96 2.56 -2.10
CA PHE A 46 -13.54 1.35 -1.53
C PHE A 46 -12.65 0.77 -0.42
N CYS A 47 -11.35 0.59 -0.66
CA CYS A 47 -10.40 0.09 0.33
C CYS A 47 -10.34 1.00 1.56
N ARG A 48 -10.41 2.32 1.36
CA ARG A 48 -10.40 3.30 2.44
C ARG A 48 -11.66 3.25 3.29
N VAL A 49 -12.84 3.11 2.69
CA VAL A 49 -14.13 3.10 3.42
C VAL A 49 -14.38 1.77 4.10
N THR A 50 -13.96 0.66 3.48
CA THR A 50 -14.25 -0.70 3.97
C THR A 50 -13.14 -1.29 4.82
N GLY A 51 -11.93 -0.73 4.81
CA GLY A 51 -10.76 -1.33 5.46
C GLY A 51 -10.29 -2.64 4.81
N TYR A 52 -10.72 -2.91 3.56
CA TYR A 52 -10.37 -4.11 2.82
C TYR A 52 -8.84 -4.26 2.71
N ASN A 53 -8.34 -5.48 2.94
CA ASN A 53 -6.91 -5.83 3.00
C ASN A 53 -6.11 -5.23 4.19
N GLY A 54 -6.78 -4.79 5.26
CA GLY A 54 -6.11 -4.27 6.46
C GLY A 54 -5.49 -2.88 6.27
N THR A 55 -5.97 -2.12 5.28
CA THR A 55 -5.48 -0.77 4.98
C THR A 55 -5.89 0.19 6.10
N THR A 56 -4.92 0.70 6.85
CA THR A 56 -5.14 1.60 7.99
C THR A 56 -5.45 3.03 7.52
N GLN A 57 -6.32 3.76 8.22
CA GLN A 57 -6.49 5.20 7.97
C GLN A 57 -5.26 5.95 8.52
N ARG A 58 -4.67 6.85 7.74
CA ARG A 58 -3.75 7.85 8.29
C ARG A 58 -4.59 8.96 8.91
N VAL A 59 -4.66 8.99 10.24
CA VAL A 59 -5.36 10.03 10.99
C VAL A 59 -4.31 10.88 11.68
N GLU A 60 -4.32 12.20 11.46
CA GLU A 60 -3.43 13.15 12.17
C GLU A 60 -3.96 13.55 13.55
N GLN A 61 -5.05 12.92 13.99
CA GLN A 61 -5.75 13.23 15.22
C GLN A 61 -5.59 12.08 16.20
N TYR A 62 -4.98 12.37 17.35
CA TYR A 62 -4.89 11.46 18.49
C TYR A 62 -6.30 11.18 19.03
N SER A 63 -6.53 9.98 19.57
CA SER A 63 -7.82 9.64 20.17
C SER A 63 -8.13 10.53 21.38
N ASP A 64 -9.31 11.17 21.38
CA ASP A 64 -9.81 11.93 22.54
C ASP A 64 -10.33 11.02 23.68
N VAL A 65 -10.41 9.69 23.44
CA VAL A 65 -11.06 8.73 24.35
C VAL A 65 -10.12 7.57 24.68
N ILE A 66 -9.70 7.51 25.95
CA ILE A 66 -8.89 6.41 26.49
C ILE A 66 -9.82 5.49 27.30
N LEU A 67 -9.91 4.22 26.91
CA LEU A 67 -10.64 3.19 27.66
C LEU A 67 -9.73 2.59 28.73
N ASP A 68 -10.30 2.19 29.87
CA ASP A 68 -9.57 1.42 30.90
C ASP A 68 -9.31 -0.04 30.50
N LYS A 69 -9.60 -0.41 29.25
CA LYS A 69 -9.28 -1.72 28.68
C LYS A 69 -7.90 -1.65 28.03
N THR A 70 -7.05 -2.62 28.31
CA THR A 70 -5.72 -2.73 27.70
C THR A 70 -5.71 -3.71 26.53
N ILE A 71 -4.79 -3.51 25.59
CA ILE A 71 -4.56 -4.42 24.47
C ILE A 71 -3.08 -4.78 24.40
N ASN A 72 -2.78 -6.05 24.15
CA ASN A 72 -1.40 -6.49 23.95
C ASN A 72 -0.97 -6.15 22.53
N VAL A 73 0.16 -5.47 22.37
CA VAL A 73 0.77 -5.22 21.07
C VAL A 73 2.15 -5.86 21.07
N THR A 74 2.35 -6.83 20.17
CA THR A 74 3.63 -7.49 19.94
C THR A 74 4.28 -6.94 18.68
N PHE A 75 5.60 -6.79 18.71
CA PHE A 75 6.36 -6.25 17.60
C PHE A 75 7.24 -7.33 17.00
N ASP A 76 7.14 -7.44 15.68
CA ASP A 76 7.88 -8.39 14.88
C ASP A 76 8.68 -7.64 13.82
N ALA A 77 9.91 -8.08 13.61
CA ALA A 77 10.90 -7.39 12.80
C ALA A 77 11.63 -8.40 11.93
N ASN A 78 11.52 -8.22 10.62
CA ASN A 78 12.08 -9.11 9.61
C ASN A 78 12.90 -8.32 8.60
N THR A 79 13.89 -8.99 8.04
CA THR A 79 14.71 -8.49 6.93
C THR A 79 14.70 -9.52 5.81
N SER A 80 14.42 -9.09 4.59
CA SER A 80 14.46 -9.98 3.44
C SER A 80 15.88 -10.26 2.96
N ASN A 81 16.01 -11.33 2.17
CA ASN A 81 17.27 -11.70 1.54
C ASN A 81 17.78 -10.55 0.65
N GLY A 82 19.03 -10.13 0.85
CA GLY A 82 19.64 -9.00 0.13
C GLY A 82 19.89 -7.76 0.98
N LEU A 83 19.33 -7.70 2.20
CA LEU A 83 19.71 -6.73 3.23
C LEU A 83 20.31 -7.48 4.43
N ASN A 84 21.64 -7.39 4.60
CA ASN A 84 22.31 -7.92 5.79
C ASN A 84 22.19 -6.91 6.94
N TRP A 85 20.96 -6.62 7.36
CA TRP A 85 20.65 -5.72 8.45
C TRP A 85 20.25 -6.53 9.68
N ASP A 86 20.65 -6.04 10.84
CA ASP A 86 20.14 -6.49 12.13
C ASP A 86 19.04 -5.53 12.55
N PHE A 87 17.80 -5.94 12.29
CA PHE A 87 16.61 -5.15 12.55
C PHE A 87 15.79 -5.80 13.65
N GLN A 88 15.59 -5.09 14.75
CA GLN A 88 14.89 -5.61 15.92
C GLN A 88 14.14 -4.49 16.67
N PRO A 89 12.99 -4.81 17.28
CA PRO A 89 12.35 -3.88 18.20
C PRO A 89 13.15 -3.81 19.50
N VAL A 90 13.21 -2.64 20.12
CA VAL A 90 13.77 -2.50 21.48
C VAL A 90 12.91 -3.27 22.48
N ASP A 91 11.59 -3.11 22.38
CA ASP A 91 10.60 -3.80 23.19
C ASP A 91 9.80 -4.78 22.33
N LYS A 92 9.79 -6.07 22.68
CA LYS A 92 9.03 -7.09 21.92
C LYS A 92 7.52 -7.01 22.11
N LYS A 93 7.08 -6.43 23.23
CA LYS A 93 5.66 -6.34 23.61
C LYS A 93 5.42 -5.13 24.48
N VAL A 94 4.31 -4.45 24.23
CA VAL A 94 3.74 -3.42 25.09
C VAL A 94 2.26 -3.70 25.34
N THR A 95 1.70 -3.18 26.43
CA THR A 95 0.29 -3.37 26.79
C THR A 95 -0.36 -2.01 27.10
N PRO A 96 -0.56 -1.15 26.09
CA PRO A 96 -1.19 0.15 26.27
C PRO A 96 -2.68 0.02 26.62
N LYS A 97 -3.22 1.08 27.22
CA LYS A 97 -4.67 1.29 27.25
C LYS A 97 -5.15 1.59 25.83
N ILE A 98 -6.35 1.14 25.49
CA ILE A 98 -6.95 1.45 24.19
C ILE A 98 -7.23 2.97 24.15
N GLY A 99 -6.82 3.64 23.07
CA GLY A 99 -6.81 5.10 22.91
C GLY A 99 -5.53 5.78 23.38
N GLU A 100 -4.67 5.09 24.15
CA GLU A 100 -3.38 5.63 24.60
C GLU A 100 -2.39 5.69 23.44
N THR A 101 -1.73 6.84 23.30
CA THR A 101 -0.65 7.02 22.34
C THR A 101 0.65 6.53 22.93
N VAL A 102 1.30 5.58 22.25
CA VAL A 102 2.56 4.98 22.68
C VAL A 102 3.61 5.11 21.59
N GLN A 103 4.83 5.40 22.02
CA GLN A 103 6.01 5.40 21.18
C GLN A 103 6.86 4.17 21.49
N VAL A 104 7.23 3.42 20.45
CA VAL A 104 8.19 2.31 20.54
C VAL A 104 9.34 2.55 19.59
N THR A 105 10.53 2.04 19.92
CA THR A 105 11.72 2.26 19.10
C THR A 105 12.15 0.95 18.44
N PHE A 106 12.46 1.03 17.15
CA PHE A 106 13.14 -0.04 16.43
C PHE A 106 14.58 0.34 16.16
N LYS A 107 15.47 -0.65 16.16
CA LYS A 107 16.88 -0.49 15.88
C LYS A 107 17.24 -1.25 14.61
N ALA A 108 17.88 -0.57 13.65
CA ALA A 108 18.41 -1.18 12.44
C ALA A 108 19.91 -0.93 12.35
N THR A 109 20.70 -2.00 12.26
CA THR A 109 22.16 -1.93 12.07
C THR A 109 22.56 -2.58 10.76
N ASN A 110 23.28 -1.86 9.90
CA ASN A 110 23.81 -2.45 8.67
C ASN A 110 25.07 -3.27 8.98
N ARG A 111 25.00 -4.59 8.82
CA ARG A 111 26.12 -5.52 9.02
C ARG A 111 26.90 -5.82 7.73
N SER A 112 26.51 -5.22 6.61
CA SER A 112 27.23 -5.36 5.35
C SER A 112 28.43 -4.40 5.27
N PRO A 113 29.48 -4.74 4.49
CA PRO A 113 30.65 -3.88 4.30
C PRO A 113 30.39 -2.72 3.32
N VAL A 114 29.18 -2.60 2.77
CA VAL A 114 28.80 -1.59 1.78
C VAL A 114 27.57 -0.82 2.26
N ALA A 115 27.41 0.41 1.76
CA ALA A 115 26.16 1.13 1.98
C ALA A 115 25.02 0.36 1.30
N THR A 116 23.92 0.18 2.03
CA THR A 116 22.74 -0.53 1.53
C THR A 116 21.51 0.33 1.77
N THR A 117 20.57 0.28 0.82
CA THR A 117 19.32 1.02 0.91
C THR A 117 18.17 0.04 1.04
N GLY A 118 17.32 0.26 2.04
CA GLY A 118 16.16 -0.57 2.32
C GLY A 118 14.88 0.26 2.39
N THR A 119 13.77 -0.38 2.03
CA THR A 119 12.41 0.15 2.19
C THR A 119 11.62 -0.78 3.09
N ALA A 120 10.96 -0.22 4.10
CA ALA A 120 10.19 -0.98 5.08
C ALA A 120 8.72 -1.10 4.66
N VAL A 121 8.17 -2.32 4.71
CA VAL A 121 6.74 -2.59 4.58
C VAL A 121 6.23 -3.11 5.93
N PHE A 122 5.00 -2.75 6.29
CA PHE A 122 4.38 -3.18 7.54
C PHE A 122 3.02 -3.83 7.34
N ASN A 123 2.64 -4.70 8.28
CA ASN A 123 1.32 -5.29 8.37
C ASN A 123 0.89 -5.43 9.84
N VAL A 124 -0.42 -5.47 10.07
CA VAL A 124 -1.03 -5.67 11.38
C VAL A 124 -1.87 -6.95 11.35
N THR A 125 -1.70 -7.80 12.37
CA THR A 125 -2.42 -9.06 12.53
C THR A 125 -3.13 -9.09 13.89
N PRO A 126 -4.39 -9.57 14.00
CA PRO A 126 -5.27 -10.03 12.93
C PRO A 126 -5.71 -8.90 11.98
N MET A 127 -6.04 -9.26 10.73
CA MET A 127 -6.35 -8.27 9.69
C MET A 127 -7.60 -7.45 10.02
N GLU A 128 -8.59 -8.02 10.71
CA GLU A 128 -9.82 -7.30 11.09
C GLU A 128 -9.51 -6.14 12.05
N ALA A 129 -8.47 -6.28 12.87
CA ALA A 129 -8.04 -5.24 13.79
C ALA A 129 -7.12 -4.19 13.18
N GLY A 130 -6.58 -4.44 11.97
CA GLY A 130 -5.69 -3.51 11.28
C GLY A 130 -6.33 -2.14 11.08
N ALA A 131 -7.63 -2.08 10.77
CA ALA A 131 -8.37 -0.84 10.57
C ALA A 131 -8.40 0.07 11.81
N TYR A 132 -8.24 -0.49 13.01
CA TYR A 132 -8.25 0.22 14.29
C TYR A 132 -6.84 0.54 14.80
N PHE A 133 -5.80 0.10 14.09
CA PHE A 133 -4.42 0.39 14.44
C PHE A 133 -3.95 1.63 13.68
N ASN A 134 -3.98 2.79 14.36
CA ASN A 134 -3.60 4.05 13.75
C ASN A 134 -2.11 4.31 14.02
N LYS A 135 -1.31 4.20 12.95
CA LYS A 135 0.12 4.57 12.99
C LYS A 135 0.25 6.05 12.62
N VAL A 136 0.68 6.87 13.58
CA VAL A 136 0.72 8.34 13.44
C VAL A 136 1.96 8.78 12.65
N GLU A 137 3.09 8.09 12.80
CA GLU A 137 4.36 8.48 12.17
C GLU A 137 4.98 7.37 11.32
N CYS A 138 5.20 7.68 10.04
CA CYS A 138 5.47 6.69 9.01
C CYS A 138 6.84 6.90 8.36
N PHE A 139 7.88 6.20 8.85
CA PHE A 139 9.12 5.94 8.10
C PHE A 139 8.92 5.03 6.87
N CYS A 140 7.70 4.52 6.64
CA CYS A 140 7.43 3.42 5.70
C CYS A 140 7.45 3.80 4.22
N PHE A 141 7.77 5.04 3.86
CA PHE A 141 7.79 5.46 2.46
C PHE A 141 9.10 6.13 2.04
N THR A 142 10.06 6.21 2.94
CA THR A 142 11.37 6.77 2.64
C THR A 142 12.40 5.67 2.60
N GLU A 143 13.05 5.55 1.45
CA GLU A 143 14.25 4.76 1.30
C GLU A 143 15.26 5.17 2.38
N THR A 144 15.67 4.21 3.20
CA THR A 144 16.65 4.44 4.25
C THR A 144 17.96 3.83 3.79
N THR A 145 19.00 4.66 3.68
CA THR A 145 20.36 4.20 3.40
C THR A 145 21.15 4.14 4.70
N LEU A 146 21.75 2.99 4.98
CA LEU A 146 22.66 2.82 6.11
C LEU A 146 24.07 2.55 5.61
N GLN A 147 25.05 3.27 6.14
CA GLN A 147 26.48 3.03 5.93
C GLN A 147 26.92 1.73 6.61
N PRO A 148 28.07 1.15 6.23
CA PRO A 148 28.61 -0.05 6.88
C PRO A 148 28.77 0.16 8.39
N GLY A 149 28.16 -0.72 9.20
CA GLY A 149 28.19 -0.64 10.66
C GLY A 149 27.32 0.46 11.28
N GLU A 150 26.66 1.28 10.47
CA GLU A 150 25.77 2.33 10.96
C GLU A 150 24.55 1.72 11.64
N THR A 151 24.13 2.34 12.74
CA THR A 151 22.92 1.98 13.45
C THR A 151 21.99 3.17 13.50
N LEU A 152 20.73 2.95 13.09
CA LEU A 152 19.67 3.93 13.12
C LEU A 152 18.56 3.48 14.07
N GLU A 153 18.12 4.41 14.91
CA GLU A 153 16.95 4.25 15.76
C GLU A 153 15.75 4.90 15.09
N MET A 154 14.67 4.13 14.94
CA MET A 154 13.45 4.52 14.25
C MET A 154 12.28 4.48 15.24
N PRO A 155 11.86 5.64 15.79
CA PRO A 155 10.69 5.70 16.65
C PRO A 155 9.41 5.47 15.83
N VAL A 156 8.46 4.76 16.42
CA VAL A 156 7.15 4.50 15.86
C VAL A 156 6.11 4.89 16.89
N VAL A 157 5.33 5.92 16.58
CA VAL A 157 4.20 6.37 17.38
C VAL A 157 2.92 5.76 16.83
N PHE A 158 2.14 5.13 17.70
CA PHE A 158 0.85 4.53 17.35
C PHE A 158 -0.14 4.64 18.50
N PHE A 159 -1.42 4.47 18.18
CA PHE A 159 -2.47 4.21 19.15
C PHE A 159 -3.47 3.20 18.58
N VAL A 160 -4.21 2.54 19.47
CA VAL A 160 -5.31 1.64 19.08
C VAL A 160 -6.63 2.37 19.29
N ASP A 161 -7.44 2.43 18.25
CA ASP A 161 -8.73 3.12 18.28
C ASP A 161 -9.72 2.44 19.25
N PRO A 162 -10.42 3.20 20.12
CA PRO A 162 -11.45 2.68 21.02
C PRO A 162 -12.55 1.86 20.34
N ASP A 163 -12.85 2.11 19.06
CA ASP A 163 -13.88 1.38 18.32
C ASP A 163 -13.56 -0.12 18.15
N ILE A 164 -12.30 -0.54 18.36
CA ILE A 164 -11.94 -1.96 18.39
C ILE A 164 -12.69 -2.74 19.48
N ALA A 165 -13.10 -2.06 20.55
CA ALA A 165 -13.80 -2.70 21.66
C ALA A 165 -15.32 -2.86 21.41
N THR A 166 -15.89 -2.06 20.51
CA THR A 166 -17.33 -2.02 20.22
C THR A 166 -17.69 -2.81 18.95
N ALA A 167 -16.78 -2.88 17.98
CA ALA A 167 -17.02 -3.56 16.72
C ALA A 167 -17.17 -5.08 16.88
N ARG A 168 -18.16 -5.65 16.18
CA ARG A 168 -18.54 -7.07 16.30
C ARG A 168 -17.39 -8.01 15.94
N GLU A 169 -16.61 -7.63 14.92
CA GLU A 169 -15.53 -8.43 14.35
C GLU A 169 -14.26 -8.42 15.21
N THR A 170 -14.05 -7.38 16.02
CA THR A 170 -12.77 -7.16 16.73
C THR A 170 -12.87 -7.14 18.26
N LYS A 171 -14.07 -7.12 18.83
CA LYS A 171 -14.31 -7.09 20.29
C LYS A 171 -13.61 -8.20 21.11
N SER A 172 -13.34 -9.35 20.49
CA SER A 172 -12.66 -10.50 21.10
C SER A 172 -11.15 -10.51 20.88
N ILE A 173 -10.61 -9.55 20.12
CA ILE A 173 -9.18 -9.44 19.85
C ILE A 173 -8.53 -8.71 21.03
N HIS A 174 -7.58 -9.38 21.67
CA HIS A 174 -6.82 -8.85 22.81
C HIS A 174 -5.33 -8.69 22.53
N THR A 175 -4.87 -9.18 21.37
CA THR A 175 -3.47 -9.16 20.95
C THR A 175 -3.39 -8.74 19.50
N LEU A 176 -2.53 -7.77 19.23
CA LEU A 176 -2.17 -7.27 17.91
C LEU A 176 -0.69 -7.51 17.68
N THR A 177 -0.33 -7.91 16.47
CA THR A 177 1.07 -8.01 16.04
C THR A 177 1.32 -6.98 14.96
N LEU A 178 2.25 -6.06 15.22
CA LEU A 178 2.79 -5.16 14.22
C LEU A 178 4.08 -5.78 13.67
N SER A 179 4.01 -6.28 12.45
CA SER A 179 5.13 -6.87 11.74
C SER A 179 5.72 -5.86 10.76
N TYR A 180 7.03 -5.63 10.85
CA TYR A 180 7.82 -4.88 9.88
C TYR A 180 8.72 -5.82 9.10
N THR A 181 8.81 -5.62 7.78
CA THR A 181 9.77 -6.31 6.92
C THR A 181 10.53 -5.31 6.06
N PHE A 182 11.86 -5.35 6.11
CA PHE A 182 12.72 -4.56 5.23
C PHE A 182 13.05 -5.29 3.93
N TYR A 183 12.89 -4.59 2.81
CA TYR A 183 13.24 -5.04 1.48
C TYR A 183 14.34 -4.18 0.86
N PRO A 184 15.31 -4.76 0.12
CA PRO A 184 16.30 -3.97 -0.58
C PRO A 184 15.62 -3.05 -1.59
N ALA A 185 15.88 -1.74 -1.50
CA ALA A 185 15.48 -0.81 -2.54
C ALA A 185 16.33 -1.10 -3.77
N LYS A 186 15.70 -1.40 -4.91
CA LYS A 186 16.43 -1.58 -6.16
C LYS A 186 17.14 -0.27 -6.47
N THR A 187 18.46 -0.29 -6.55
CA THR A 187 19.19 0.79 -7.22
C THR A 187 18.88 0.70 -8.71
N GLU A 188 17.75 1.27 -9.14
CA GLU A 188 17.57 1.62 -10.53
C GLU A 188 18.60 2.71 -10.83
N LYS A 189 19.80 2.31 -11.22
CA LYS A 189 20.71 3.20 -11.94
C LYS A 189 19.88 3.74 -13.11
N PRO A 190 19.64 5.06 -13.23
CA PRO A 190 18.89 5.60 -14.34
C PRO A 190 19.58 5.15 -15.62
N VAL A 191 18.90 4.35 -16.45
CA VAL A 191 19.40 3.88 -17.76
C VAL A 191 19.51 5.02 -18.80
N ALA A 192 19.39 6.27 -18.36
CA ALA A 192 19.38 7.48 -19.19
C ALA A 192 20.78 8.14 -19.33
N SER A 193 21.86 7.37 -19.22
CA SER A 193 23.19 7.85 -19.62
C SER A 193 23.92 6.80 -20.45
N LEU A 194 23.42 6.59 -21.67
CA LEU A 194 24.26 6.14 -22.77
C LEU A 194 25.21 7.30 -23.12
N PRO A 195 26.52 7.07 -23.26
CA PRO A 195 27.43 8.11 -23.72
C PRO A 195 27.07 8.44 -25.17
N VAL A 196 26.72 9.70 -25.42
CA VAL A 196 26.64 10.24 -26.78
C VAL A 196 28.05 10.14 -27.37
N LYS A 197 28.23 9.23 -28.32
CA LYS A 197 29.46 9.12 -29.11
C LYS A 197 29.50 10.32 -30.05
N THR A 198 30.18 11.39 -29.64
CA THR A 198 30.50 12.52 -30.51
C THR A 198 31.40 12.03 -31.65
N SER A 199 30.82 11.80 -32.83
CA SER A 199 31.60 11.66 -34.06
C SER A 199 32.01 13.05 -34.54
N SER A 200 33.18 13.49 -34.08
CA SER A 200 33.97 14.51 -34.77
C SER A 200 34.38 13.96 -36.14
N GLY A 201 33.63 14.32 -37.18
CA GLY A 201 33.96 14.10 -38.58
C GLY A 201 34.36 15.41 -39.22
N GLU A 202 35.67 15.59 -39.30
CA GLU A 202 36.41 16.65 -39.99
C GLU A 202 35.95 16.79 -41.45
N SER A 203 35.41 17.95 -41.83
CA SER A 203 35.27 18.35 -43.23
C SER A 203 36.40 19.30 -43.56
N LYS A 204 37.40 18.77 -44.28
CA LYS A 204 38.46 19.54 -44.91
C LYS A 204 38.75 18.93 -46.28
N LEU A 205 38.76 19.83 -47.27
CA LEU A 205 39.03 19.69 -48.71
C LEU A 205 37.83 19.31 -49.59
#